data_AF-A0A5M9QYH1-F1
#
_entry.id   AF-A0A5M9QYH1-F1
#
_cell.length_a   1.000
_cell.length_b   1.000
_cell.length_c   1.000
_cell.angle_alpha   90.00
_cell.angle_beta   90.00
_cell.angle_gamma   90.00
#
_symmetry.space_group_name_H-M   'P 1'
#
loop_
_entity.id
_entity.type
_entity.pdbx_description
1 polymer ?
#
loop_
_entity_poly.entity_id
_entity_poly.type
_entity_poly.pdbx_seq_one_letter_code
_entity_poly.pdbx_strand_id
1 'polypeptide(L)'
;MNNKINLMIIISSVMMLSSCTSGEVASFLETTNKVLSGGKSNEIDMGFKPSKPDPKKEAEYEENRKKFKEKRERWVGKSADDLVSSWGAPDKTYQRTDGGKQYTWEWRQKDTPGLYAMSIECNTEFISNNKGIIKSWDYSGCFPHLKPYYY
;
A
#
# COMPACT_ATOMS: atom_id res chain seq x y z
N MET A 1 -46.37 -14.06 -30.18
CA MET A 1 -46.40 -15.04 -29.07
C MET A 1 -44.97 -15.14 -28.55
N ASN A 2 -44.62 -14.29 -27.58
CA ASN A 2 -44.44 -14.64 -26.15
C ASN A 2 -43.27 -15.63 -25.96
N ASN A 3 -42.16 -15.30 -25.28
CA ASN A 3 -42.12 -14.81 -23.90
C ASN A 3 -40.86 -14.02 -23.56
N LYS A 4 -41.08 -12.95 -22.80
CA LYS A 4 -40.09 -12.34 -21.89
C LYS A 4 -39.97 -13.25 -20.67
N ILE A 5 -38.74 -13.54 -20.22
CA ILE A 5 -38.50 -13.95 -18.83
C ILE A 5 -37.52 -12.94 -18.25
N ASN A 6 -38.06 -12.05 -17.42
CA ASN A 6 -37.31 -11.32 -16.43
C ASN A 6 -36.74 -12.30 -15.42
N LEU A 7 -35.44 -12.19 -15.11
CA LEU A 7 -34.87 -12.71 -13.87
C LEU A 7 -34.18 -11.55 -13.15
N MET A 8 -34.98 -10.71 -12.50
CA MET A 8 -34.54 -10.07 -11.25
C MET A 8 -34.56 -11.15 -10.17
N ILE A 9 -33.49 -11.25 -9.37
CA ILE A 9 -33.51 -11.29 -7.89
C ILE A 9 -32.07 -11.51 -7.35
N ILE A 10 -31.55 -10.46 -6.68
CA ILE A 10 -30.88 -10.40 -5.35
C ILE A 10 -29.66 -11.34 -5.14
N ILE A 11 -28.46 -10.83 -4.83
CA ILE A 11 -27.91 -10.59 -3.47
C ILE A 11 -26.75 -9.58 -3.63
N SER A 12 -26.93 -8.31 -3.24
CA SER A 12 -26.51 -7.72 -1.95
C SER A 12 -25.06 -8.04 -1.52
N SER A 13 -24.25 -6.98 -1.49
CA SER A 13 -23.15 -6.76 -0.53
C SER A 13 -22.02 -7.79 -0.46
N VAL A 14 -20.86 -7.45 -1.02
CA VAL A 14 -19.58 -7.68 -0.34
C VAL A 14 -18.71 -6.43 -0.51
N MET A 15 -18.83 -5.54 0.47
CA MET A 15 -17.73 -4.66 0.84
C MET A 15 -16.57 -5.50 1.39
N MET A 16 -15.37 -4.94 1.29
CA MET A 16 -14.15 -5.31 2.03
C MET A 16 -13.29 -6.40 1.42
N LEU A 17 -12.25 -5.96 0.70
CA LEU A 17 -10.96 -6.66 0.67
C LEU A 17 -9.85 -5.61 0.87
N SER A 18 -9.75 -5.11 2.09
CA SER A 18 -8.59 -4.38 2.59
C SER A 18 -7.97 -5.16 3.74
N SER A 19 -7.62 -6.42 3.48
CA SER A 19 -6.63 -7.22 4.23
C SER A 19 -6.75 -8.69 3.82
N CYS A 20 -6.33 -9.07 2.61
CA CYS A 20 -6.11 -10.47 2.33
C CYS A 20 -4.69 -10.84 2.74
N THR A 21 -4.59 -11.70 3.75
CA THR A 21 -3.37 -12.50 3.89
C THR A 21 -3.32 -13.50 2.73
N SER A 22 -2.14 -13.88 2.27
CA SER A 22 -1.95 -14.74 1.09
C SER A 22 -2.65 -16.11 1.19
N GLY A 23 -3.12 -16.52 2.37
CA GLY A 23 -3.92 -17.74 2.57
C GLY A 23 -5.38 -17.63 2.16
N GLU A 24 -5.99 -16.44 2.21
CA GLU A 24 -7.43 -16.26 1.94
C GLU A 24 -7.72 -16.08 0.44
N VAL A 25 -6.75 -15.58 -0.33
CA VAL A 25 -6.86 -15.48 -1.79
C VAL A 25 -6.84 -16.89 -2.41
N ALA A 26 -6.12 -17.84 -1.81
CA ALA A 26 -6.04 -19.22 -2.28
C ALA A 26 -7.39 -19.95 -2.17
N SER A 27 -8.14 -19.76 -1.08
CA SER A 27 -9.45 -20.41 -0.91
C SER A 27 -10.53 -19.82 -1.83
N PHE A 28 -10.43 -18.53 -2.15
CA PHE A 28 -11.35 -17.88 -3.10
C PHE A 28 -11.11 -18.34 -4.54
N LEU A 29 -9.84 -18.55 -4.94
CA LEU A 29 -9.46 -19.11 -6.24
C LEU A 29 -9.88 -20.58 -6.39
N GLU A 30 -9.78 -21.37 -5.32
CA GLU A 30 -10.19 -22.77 -5.34
C GLU A 30 -11.72 -22.91 -5.53
N THR A 31 -12.49 -22.03 -4.87
CA THR A 31 -13.95 -22.04 -4.96
C THR A 31 -14.45 -21.55 -6.32
N THR A 32 -13.80 -20.54 -6.91
CA THR A 32 -14.16 -20.02 -8.24
C THR A 32 -13.83 -20.98 -9.37
N ASN A 33 -12.69 -21.67 -9.30
CA ASN A 33 -12.35 -22.70 -10.29
C ASN A 33 -13.34 -23.88 -10.26
N LYS A 34 -13.78 -24.30 -9.08
CA LYS A 34 -14.72 -25.42 -8.92
C LYS A 34 -16.13 -25.15 -9.46
N VAL A 35 -16.55 -23.87 -9.48
CA VAL A 35 -17.85 -23.45 -10.04
C VAL A 35 -17.79 -23.24 -11.55
N LEU A 36 -16.63 -22.82 -12.09
CA LEU A 36 -16.48 -22.51 -13.51
C LEU A 36 -16.12 -23.72 -14.38
N SER A 37 -15.38 -24.70 -13.84
CA SER A 37 -14.87 -25.83 -14.64
C SER A 37 -15.73 -27.09 -14.50
N GLY A 38 -16.98 -27.07 -14.97
CA GLY A 38 -17.80 -28.29 -15.15
C GLY A 38 -17.22 -29.37 -16.08
N GLY A 39 -15.90 -29.41 -16.30
CA GLY A 39 -15.15 -30.38 -17.08
C GLY A 39 -13.68 -30.33 -16.68
N LYS A 40 -13.06 -31.52 -16.60
CA LYS A 40 -11.67 -31.80 -16.19
C LYS A 40 -10.67 -30.74 -16.67
N SER A 41 -10.09 -29.99 -15.74
CA SER A 41 -8.85 -29.24 -16.01
C SER A 41 -7.67 -30.20 -15.93
N ASN A 42 -6.87 -30.24 -16.99
CA ASN A 42 -5.53 -30.81 -16.89
C ASN A 42 -4.68 -29.76 -16.17
N GLU A 43 -4.31 -30.07 -14.94
CA GLU A 43 -3.47 -29.26 -14.07
C GLU A 43 -2.07 -29.16 -14.71
N ILE A 44 -1.74 -28.02 -15.30
CA ILE A 44 -0.35 -27.69 -15.64
C ILE A 44 0.28 -27.23 -14.33
N ASP A 45 0.91 -28.16 -13.60
CA ASP A 45 1.78 -27.85 -12.48
C ASP A 45 2.98 -27.05 -13.00
N MET A 46 2.91 -25.72 -12.90
CA MET A 46 4.02 -24.83 -13.25
C MET A 46 5.16 -24.86 -12.22
N GLY A 47 5.13 -25.76 -11.23
CA GLY A 47 6.29 -26.10 -10.38
C GLY A 47 6.87 -24.93 -9.58
N PHE A 48 6.18 -23.78 -9.53
CA PHE A 48 6.63 -22.62 -8.76
C PHE A 48 6.41 -22.91 -7.27
N LYS A 49 7.38 -23.59 -6.68
CA LYS A 49 7.49 -23.68 -5.23
C LYS A 49 8.07 -22.36 -4.75
N PRO A 50 7.32 -21.52 -4.01
CA PRO A 50 7.92 -20.34 -3.40
C PRO A 50 9.06 -20.82 -2.49
N SER A 51 10.29 -20.46 -2.84
CA SER A 51 11.44 -20.71 -1.98
C SER A 51 11.22 -19.99 -0.66
N LYS A 52 11.52 -20.62 0.47
CA LYS A 52 11.49 -19.94 1.76
C LYS A 52 12.39 -18.69 1.67
N PRO A 53 11.91 -17.51 2.07
CA PRO A 53 12.73 -16.30 2.03
C PRO A 53 14.00 -16.50 2.85
N ASP A 54 15.12 -16.01 2.32
CA ASP A 54 16.41 -16.00 3.03
C ASP A 54 16.24 -15.24 4.34
N PRO A 55 16.47 -15.87 5.52
CA PRO A 55 16.27 -15.23 6.82
C PRO A 55 17.03 -13.91 6.98
N LYS A 56 18.18 -13.75 6.30
CA LYS A 56 18.94 -12.50 6.34
C LYS A 56 18.24 -11.36 5.60
N LYS A 57 17.62 -11.67 4.45
CA LYS A 57 16.87 -10.67 3.67
C LYS A 57 15.60 -10.24 4.42
N GLU A 58 14.94 -11.18 5.08
CA GLU A 58 13.77 -10.88 5.90
C GLU A 58 14.11 -9.94 7.06
N ALA A 59 15.20 -10.20 7.77
CA ALA A 59 15.67 -9.34 8.85
C ALA A 59 16.02 -7.91 8.35
N GLU A 60 16.69 -7.81 7.20
CA GLU A 60 17.00 -6.52 6.57
C GLU A 60 15.72 -5.74 6.19
N TYR A 61 14.71 -6.43 5.63
CA TYR A 61 13.45 -5.79 5.28
C TYR A 61 12.73 -5.24 6.50
N GLU A 62 12.65 -6.01 7.57
CA GLU A 62 11.98 -5.57 8.80
C GLU A 62 12.73 -4.40 9.45
N GLU A 63 14.06 -4.43 9.46
CA GLU A 63 14.86 -3.30 9.95
C GLU A 63 14.61 -2.02 9.13
N ASN A 64 14.57 -2.12 7.79
CA ASN A 64 14.32 -0.97 6.93
C ASN A 64 12.91 -0.42 7.13
N ARG A 65 11.89 -1.29 7.25
CA ARG A 65 10.51 -0.87 7.57
C ARG A 65 10.43 -0.14 8.91
N LYS A 66 11.13 -0.66 9.92
CA LYS A 66 11.20 -0.03 11.24
C LYS A 66 11.83 1.36 11.16
N LYS A 67 12.99 1.50 10.52
CA LYS A 67 13.65 2.80 10.33
C LYS A 67 12.78 3.78 9.56
N PHE A 68 12.11 3.32 8.50
CA PHE A 68 11.18 4.12 7.71
C PHE A 68 10.04 4.67 8.58
N LYS A 69 9.48 3.82 9.44
CA LYS A 69 8.40 4.18 10.38
C LYS A 69 8.91 5.16 11.45
N GLU A 70 10.00 4.84 12.14
CA GLU A 70 10.56 5.66 13.23
C GLU A 70 10.95 7.06 12.76
N LYS A 71 11.52 7.19 11.55
CA LYS A 71 11.87 8.48 10.95
C LYS A 71 10.66 9.41 10.78
N ARG A 72 9.46 8.87 10.60
CA ARG A 72 8.21 9.62 10.45
C ARG A 72 7.50 9.79 11.79
N GLU A 73 7.44 8.73 12.59
CA GLU A 73 6.79 8.71 13.90
C GLU A 73 7.35 9.78 14.84
N ARG A 74 8.66 10.05 14.78
CA ARG A 74 9.32 11.08 15.62
C ARG A 74 8.76 12.50 15.45
N TRP A 75 7.99 12.75 14.39
CA TRP A 75 7.36 14.06 14.15
C TRP A 75 6.00 14.19 14.82
N VAL A 76 5.35 13.09 15.22
CA VAL A 76 4.09 13.16 15.94
C VAL A 76 4.29 13.93 17.25
N GLY A 77 3.48 14.97 17.45
CA GLY A 77 3.57 15.89 18.58
C GLY A 77 4.56 17.05 18.42
N LYS A 78 5.35 17.10 17.34
CA LYS A 78 6.21 18.25 17.00
C LYS A 78 5.48 19.28 16.14
N SER A 79 6.07 20.47 16.00
CA SER A 79 5.53 21.49 15.11
C SER A 79 5.80 21.14 13.64
N ALA A 80 4.91 21.58 12.76
CA ALA A 80 5.11 21.50 11.32
C ALA A 80 6.32 22.33 10.87
N ASP A 81 6.62 23.43 11.56
CA ASP A 81 7.79 24.27 11.27
C ASP A 81 9.10 23.53 11.52
N ASP A 82 9.18 22.73 12.60
CA ASP A 82 10.35 21.86 12.85
C ASP A 82 10.51 20.81 11.75
N LEU A 83 9.40 20.22 11.32
CA LEU A 83 9.38 19.22 10.25
C LEU A 83 9.87 19.85 8.93
N VAL A 84 9.30 20.99 8.54
CA VAL A 84 9.66 21.72 7.31
C VAL A 84 11.12 22.20 7.37
N SER A 85 11.59 22.66 8.53
CA SER A 85 12.99 23.05 8.72
C SER A 85 13.95 21.88 8.56
N SER A 86 13.52 20.65 8.90
CA SER A 86 14.35 19.46 8.81
C SER A 86 14.28 18.74 7.46
N TRP A 87 13.11 18.69 6.83
CA TRP A 87 12.86 17.93 5.60
C TRP A 87 12.81 18.82 4.35
N GLY A 88 12.80 20.14 4.52
CA GLY A 88 12.56 21.10 3.46
C GLY A 88 11.06 21.37 3.27
N ALA A 89 10.77 22.30 2.36
CA ALA A 89 9.40 22.61 1.98
C ALA A 89 8.68 21.38 1.42
N PRO A 90 7.40 21.17 1.75
CA PRO A 90 6.58 20.12 1.15
C PRO A 90 6.27 20.45 -0.31
N ASP A 91 6.12 19.42 -1.14
CA ASP A 91 5.71 19.55 -2.53
C ASP A 91 4.26 20.08 -2.64
N LYS A 92 3.40 19.63 -1.73
CA LYS A 92 1.98 20.03 -1.68
C LYS A 92 1.54 20.31 -0.25
N THR A 93 0.65 21.29 -0.11
CA THR A 93 -0.04 21.58 1.16
C THR A 93 -1.53 21.71 0.90
N TYR A 94 -2.35 21.09 1.76
CA TYR A 94 -3.79 21.23 1.73
C TYR A 94 -4.31 21.81 3.06
N GLN A 95 -5.07 22.90 2.96
CA GLN A 95 -5.73 23.51 4.10
C GLN A 95 -7.01 22.72 4.42
N ARG A 96 -7.08 22.15 5.62
CA ARG A 96 -8.23 21.36 6.05
C ARG A 96 -9.30 22.26 6.65
N THR A 97 -10.55 21.79 6.60
CA THR A 97 -11.73 22.49 7.13
C THR A 97 -11.74 22.61 8.65
N ASP A 98 -11.00 21.75 9.37
CA ASP A 98 -10.80 21.82 10.82
C ASP A 98 -9.72 22.84 11.24
N GLY A 99 -9.20 23.64 10.30
CA GLY A 99 -8.12 24.59 10.50
C GLY A 99 -6.72 23.95 10.52
N GLY A 100 -6.63 22.62 10.49
CA GLY A 100 -5.36 21.91 10.32
C GLY A 100 -4.80 21.98 8.91
N LYS A 101 -3.63 21.39 8.70
CA LYS A 101 -2.98 21.30 7.38
C LYS A 101 -2.50 19.88 7.11
N GLN A 102 -2.54 19.50 5.85
CA GLN A 102 -1.85 18.33 5.34
C GLN A 102 -0.64 18.79 4.54
N TYR A 103 0.50 18.17 4.79
CA TYR A 103 1.76 18.42 4.10
C TYR A 103 2.18 17.13 3.40
N THR A 104 2.44 17.19 2.10
CA THR A 104 2.79 16.03 1.28
C THR A 104 4.17 16.24 0.68
N TRP A 105 5.05 15.26 0.90
CA TRP A 105 6.34 15.13 0.23
C TRP A 105 6.29 13.99 -0.78
N GLU A 106 6.70 14.27 -2.00
CA GLU A 106 6.74 13.35 -3.13
C GLU A 106 8.19 12.98 -3.42
N TRP A 107 8.46 11.69 -3.57
CA TRP A 107 9.79 11.19 -3.91
C TRP A 107 9.67 9.98 -4.80
N ARG A 108 10.76 9.62 -5.48
CA ARG A 108 10.79 8.46 -6.38
C ARG A 108 11.60 7.33 -5.78
N GLN A 109 11.02 6.15 -5.81
CA GLN A 109 11.69 4.91 -5.43
C GLN A 109 12.00 4.10 -6.68
N LYS A 110 13.24 3.63 -6.81
CA LYS A 110 13.60 2.66 -7.85
C LYS A 110 13.37 1.26 -7.30
N ASP A 111 12.58 0.49 -8.01
CA ASP A 111 12.46 -0.94 -7.73
C ASP A 111 13.54 -1.69 -8.51
N THR A 112 14.54 -2.20 -7.79
CA THR A 112 15.53 -3.21 -8.19
C THR A 112 16.48 -2.90 -9.40
N PRO A 113 17.76 -3.34 -9.37
CA PRO A 113 18.62 -3.28 -10.56
C PRO A 113 18.29 -4.44 -11.51
N GLY A 114 17.66 -4.16 -12.65
CA GLY A 114 17.48 -5.14 -13.73
C GLY A 114 16.43 -4.73 -14.76
N LEU A 115 16.90 -4.51 -16.01
CA LEU A 115 16.22 -4.32 -17.32
C LEU A 115 15.00 -3.39 -17.47
N TYR A 116 14.23 -3.13 -16.43
CA TYR A 116 13.13 -2.16 -16.42
C TYR A 116 13.11 -1.46 -15.06
N ALA A 117 14.04 -0.50 -14.87
CA ALA A 117 14.04 0.35 -13.68
C ALA A 117 12.80 1.24 -13.70
N MET A 118 11.69 0.74 -13.14
CA MET A 118 10.49 1.52 -12.93
C MET A 118 10.70 2.40 -11.70
N SER A 119 10.54 3.72 -11.88
CA SER A 119 10.42 4.63 -10.76
C SER A 119 8.97 4.65 -10.31
N ILE A 120 8.73 4.31 -9.05
CA ILE A 120 7.42 4.44 -8.43
C ILE A 120 7.39 5.76 -7.68
N GLU A 121 6.28 6.49 -7.81
CA GLU A 121 6.06 7.74 -7.07
C GLU A 121 5.54 7.42 -5.68
N CYS A 122 6.17 8.05 -4.69
CA CYS A 122 6.02 7.76 -3.29
C CYS A 122 5.62 9.03 -2.57
N ASN A 123 4.53 8.97 -1.80
CA ASN A 123 4.04 10.10 -1.04
C ASN A 123 4.23 9.83 0.45
N THR A 124 4.68 10.85 1.18
CA THR A 124 4.63 10.87 2.64
C THR A 124 3.84 12.09 3.07
N GLU A 125 2.81 11.84 3.87
CA GLU A 125 1.86 12.86 4.29
C GLU A 125 1.95 13.06 5.80
N PHE A 126 1.91 14.30 6.24
CA PHE A 126 1.80 14.68 7.65
C PHE A 126 0.58 15.54 7.87
N ILE A 127 -0.20 15.23 8.89
CA ILE A 127 -1.41 15.95 9.24
C ILE A 127 -1.16 16.74 10.53
N SER A 128 -1.36 18.06 10.50
CA SER A 128 -1.31 18.91 11.69
C SER A 128 -2.70 19.33 12.15
N ASN A 129 -2.81 19.67 13.44
CA ASN A 129 -3.95 20.42 13.95
C ASN A 129 -3.85 21.93 13.58
N ASN A 130 -4.84 22.71 14.01
CA ASN A 130 -4.91 24.15 13.81
C ASN A 130 -3.82 24.98 14.52
N LYS A 131 -3.03 24.36 15.41
CA LYS A 131 -1.85 24.96 16.04
C LYS A 131 -0.55 24.58 15.32
N GLY A 132 -0.64 23.88 14.19
CA GLY A 132 0.54 23.41 13.46
C GLY A 132 1.25 22.24 14.12
N ILE A 133 0.66 21.54 15.10
CA ILE A 133 1.26 20.35 15.71
C ILE A 133 0.86 19.10 14.92
N ILE A 134 1.85 18.31 14.50
CA ILE A 134 1.65 17.06 13.77
C ILE A 134 0.91 16.05 14.66
N LYS A 135 -0.18 15.50 14.14
CA LYS A 135 -1.07 14.55 14.82
C LYS A 135 -0.91 13.12 14.29
N SER A 136 -0.63 12.98 13.00
CA SER A 136 -0.46 11.69 12.34
C SER A 136 0.35 11.87 11.06
N TRP A 137 0.77 10.74 10.50
CA TRP A 137 1.42 10.67 9.21
C TRP A 137 0.92 9.43 8.46
N ASP A 138 1.03 9.46 7.14
CA ASP A 138 0.71 8.33 6.27
C ASP A 138 1.69 8.26 5.08
N TYR A 139 1.64 7.17 4.33
CA TYR A 139 2.42 6.99 3.12
C TYR A 139 1.66 6.18 2.08
N SER A 140 1.93 6.47 0.80
CA SER A 140 1.35 5.72 -0.31
C SER A 140 2.34 5.59 -1.46
N GLY A 141 2.09 4.62 -2.35
CA GLY A 141 2.91 4.40 -3.55
C GLY A 141 4.36 3.95 -3.29
N CYS A 142 4.70 3.49 -2.08
CA CYS A 142 6.08 3.12 -1.76
C CYS A 142 6.20 1.78 -1.04
N PHE A 143 7.40 1.19 -1.13
CA PHE A 143 7.75 0.00 -0.37
C PHE A 143 8.70 0.38 0.78
N PRO A 144 8.23 0.41 2.04
CA PRO A 144 9.01 0.93 3.17
C PRO A 144 10.32 0.19 3.47
N HIS A 145 10.48 -1.02 2.95
CA HIS A 145 11.70 -1.83 3.14
C HIS A 145 12.81 -1.47 2.14
N LEU A 146 12.49 -0.74 1.07
CA LEU A 146 13.48 -0.28 0.10
C LEU A 146 14.03 1.08 0.52
N LYS A 147 15.33 1.27 0.31
CA LYS A 147 16.01 2.51 0.66
C LYS A 147 15.56 3.62 -0.31
N PRO A 148 15.17 4.81 0.19
CA PRO A 148 14.92 5.95 -0.68
C PRO A 148 16.22 6.37 -1.37
N TYR A 149 16.15 6.67 -2.66
CA TYR A 149 17.20 7.43 -3.34
C TYR A 149 16.83 8.91 -3.23
N TYR A 150 17.68 9.69 -2.56
CA TYR A 150 17.61 11.15 -2.61
C TYR A 150 18.48 11.58 -3.79
N TYR A 151 17.89 12.31 -4.76
CA TYR A 151 18.63 12.95 -5.85
C TYR A 151 19.14 14.32 -5.41
#